data_AF-A0A520JIN0-F1
#
_entry.id   AF-A0A520JIN0-F1
#
_cell.length_a   1.000
_cell.length_b   1.000
_cell.length_c   1.000
_cell.angle_alpha   90.00
_cell.angle_beta   90.00
_cell.angle_gamma   90.00
#
_symmetry.space_group_name_H-M   'P 1'
#
loop_
_entity.id
_entity.type
_entity.pdbx_description
1 polymer ?
#
loop_
_entity_poly.entity_id
_entity_poly.type
_entity_poly.pdbx_seq_one_letter_code
_entity_poly.pdbx_strand_id
1 'polypeptide(L)'
;GNVSKQSIGAIQRSLLQLRTQGAENFFGEPALEMNDFIGVDDKGRGIVNILAADKLMASPKLYATFLLWLMSELFEHLPEIGDPDKPVLCFFFDEAHLLFDEAPKALLEKIEQVVRLIRSKGVGVYFITQNPIDVPDTVAGQLGNRVQHALRAFTPRDQAAVRSAAETFRANPGVDVAMIITELKVGEALVSLLQADGAPTPVERTLIKPPASRVGPITPAERKVMIETDAVGAKYDTLVDRESAEELLAAKTQEASAAAAEAKATTEADKAAAAQAKLDAKAAKEAERARIADQREADRQQREADREADREAANSPWTKMATSATRAASSSIGRQVANEIGKQVFGTKSRRSSSSGGLVGTVLRGVLGGLFRG
;
A
#
# COMPACT_ATOMS: atom_id res chain seq x y z
N GLY A 1 -27.45 -6.53 -19.85
CA GLY A 1 -28.23 -6.99 -18.68
C GLY A 1 -28.52 -5.81 -17.81
N ASN A 2 -29.78 -5.59 -17.43
CA ASN A 2 -30.17 -4.41 -16.64
C ASN A 2 -29.82 -4.62 -15.17
N VAL A 3 -28.94 -3.76 -14.64
CA VAL A 3 -28.64 -3.69 -13.21
C VAL A 3 -29.80 -2.96 -12.51
N SER A 4 -30.32 -3.53 -11.41
CA SER A 4 -31.44 -2.92 -10.68
C SER A 4 -31.04 -1.60 -10.01
N LYS A 5 -31.99 -0.68 -9.79
CA LYS A 5 -31.74 0.58 -9.05
C LYS A 5 -31.21 0.29 -7.63
N GLN A 6 -31.69 -0.78 -7.01
CA GLN A 6 -31.25 -1.23 -5.70
C GLN A 6 -29.77 -1.65 -5.72
N SER A 7 -29.36 -2.39 -6.76
CA SER A 7 -27.96 -2.78 -6.97
C SER A 7 -27.06 -1.57 -7.22
N ILE A 8 -27.52 -0.59 -8.01
CA ILE A 8 -26.78 0.66 -8.23
C ILE A 8 -26.56 1.41 -6.91
N GLY A 9 -27.61 1.56 -6.09
CA GLY A 9 -27.50 2.20 -4.78
C GLY A 9 -26.57 1.45 -3.81
N ALA A 10 -26.52 0.11 -3.90
CA ALA A 10 -25.57 -0.68 -3.12
C ALA A 10 -24.12 -0.42 -3.56
N ILE A 11 -23.86 -0.43 -4.87
CA ILE A 11 -22.53 -0.13 -5.44
C ILE A 11 -22.07 1.28 -5.04
N GLN A 12 -22.93 2.28 -5.14
CA GLN A 12 -22.60 3.66 -4.76
C GLN A 12 -22.20 3.78 -3.28
N ARG A 13 -22.88 3.08 -2.37
CA ARG A 13 -22.50 3.07 -0.95
C ARG A 13 -21.16 2.39 -0.71
N SER A 14 -20.90 1.26 -1.39
CA SER A 14 -19.60 0.58 -1.31
C SER A 14 -18.47 1.47 -1.86
N LEU A 15 -18.70 2.18 -2.96
CA LEU A 15 -17.75 3.15 -3.51
C LEU A 15 -17.50 4.30 -2.53
N LEU A 16 -18.55 4.84 -1.90
CA LEU A 16 -18.38 5.90 -0.90
C LEU A 16 -17.55 5.42 0.30
N GLN A 17 -17.76 4.18 0.76
CA GLN A 17 -16.94 3.59 1.82
C GLN A 17 -15.46 3.49 1.43
N LEU A 18 -15.16 3.07 0.19
CA LEU A 18 -13.79 3.01 -0.31
C LEU A 18 -13.18 4.41 -0.45
N ARG A 19 -13.94 5.39 -0.95
CA ARG A 19 -13.49 6.79 -1.04
C ARG A 19 -13.12 7.37 0.32
N THR A 20 -13.92 7.11 1.37
CA THR A 20 -13.61 7.51 2.75
C THR A 20 -12.32 6.87 3.27
N GLN A 21 -11.94 5.69 2.77
CA GLN A 21 -10.66 5.03 3.07
C GLN A 21 -9.48 5.54 2.22
N GLY A 22 -9.70 6.54 1.36
CA GLY A 22 -8.66 7.14 0.52
C GLY A 22 -8.44 6.45 -0.82
N ALA A 23 -9.41 5.67 -1.32
CA ALA A 23 -9.31 4.98 -2.60
C ALA A 23 -8.99 5.90 -3.78
N GLU A 24 -9.42 7.16 -3.74
CA GLU A 24 -9.16 8.14 -4.81
C GLU A 24 -7.67 8.46 -4.98
N ASN A 25 -6.93 8.53 -3.87
CA ASN A 25 -5.48 8.74 -3.91
C ASN A 25 -4.75 7.45 -4.31
N PHE A 26 -5.32 6.31 -3.95
CA PHE A 26 -4.69 5.01 -4.11
C PHE A 26 -4.84 4.44 -5.53
N PHE A 27 -6.02 4.57 -6.13
CA PHE A 27 -6.29 4.19 -7.53
C PHE A 27 -6.22 5.41 -8.47
N GLY A 28 -5.31 6.34 -8.18
CA GLY A 28 -5.04 7.50 -9.02
C GLY A 28 -4.21 7.15 -10.26
N GLU A 29 -3.93 8.16 -11.08
CA GLU A 29 -3.10 8.04 -12.28
C GLU A 29 -1.74 8.72 -12.06
N PRO A 30 -0.63 8.20 -12.62
CA PRO A 30 -0.59 7.05 -13.51
C PRO A 30 -0.87 5.74 -12.77
N ALA A 31 -1.74 4.92 -13.38
CA ALA A 31 -2.04 3.60 -12.86
C ALA A 31 -0.77 2.75 -12.82
N LEU A 32 -0.69 1.89 -11.80
CA LEU A 32 0.43 0.98 -11.61
C LEU A 32 0.55 0.02 -12.81
N GLU A 33 1.69 0.09 -13.52
CA GLU A 33 1.95 -0.74 -14.69
C GLU A 33 2.66 -2.04 -14.31
N MET A 34 2.10 -3.17 -14.74
CA MET A 34 2.57 -4.46 -14.28
C MET A 34 3.97 -4.85 -14.77
N ASN A 35 4.37 -4.33 -15.93
CA ASN A 35 5.71 -4.54 -16.48
C ASN A 35 6.80 -3.88 -15.63
N ASP A 36 6.48 -2.87 -14.84
CA ASP A 36 7.44 -2.20 -13.96
C ASP A 36 7.90 -3.12 -12.82
N PHE A 37 7.11 -4.13 -12.45
CA PHE A 37 7.52 -5.16 -11.48
C PHE A 37 8.49 -6.19 -12.07
N ILE A 38 8.56 -6.29 -13.39
CA ILE A 38 9.23 -7.40 -14.07
C ILE A 38 10.53 -6.88 -14.67
N GLY A 39 11.62 -7.17 -13.98
CA GLY A 39 12.94 -6.76 -14.41
C GLY A 39 14.04 -7.53 -13.71
N VAL A 40 15.25 -7.40 -14.27
CA VAL A 40 16.48 -7.89 -13.69
C VAL A 40 17.47 -6.74 -13.55
N ASP A 41 18.35 -6.83 -12.57
CA ASP A 41 19.46 -5.90 -12.43
C ASP A 41 20.55 -6.14 -13.48
N ASP A 42 21.59 -5.29 -13.49
CA ASP A 42 22.74 -5.39 -14.41
C ASP A 42 23.50 -6.73 -14.32
N LYS A 43 23.27 -7.52 -13.28
CA LYS A 43 23.87 -8.84 -13.06
C LYS A 43 22.91 -9.99 -13.40
N GLY A 44 21.73 -9.69 -13.95
CA GLY A 44 20.71 -10.67 -14.32
C GLY A 44 19.94 -11.26 -13.12
N ARG A 45 19.97 -10.61 -11.95
CA ARG A 45 19.22 -11.02 -10.75
C ARG A 45 17.86 -10.33 -10.75
N GLY A 46 16.80 -11.04 -10.32
CA GLY A 46 15.47 -10.44 -10.19
C GLY A 46 15.46 -9.26 -9.21
N ILE A 47 14.65 -8.25 -9.51
CA ILE A 47 14.48 -7.07 -8.67
C ILE A 47 13.49 -7.39 -7.54
N VAL A 48 13.77 -6.90 -6.33
CA VAL A 48 12.86 -7.02 -5.19
C VAL A 48 12.05 -5.73 -5.07
N ASN A 49 10.79 -5.78 -5.47
CA ASN A 49 9.86 -4.67 -5.35
C ASN A 49 9.16 -4.70 -3.97
N ILE A 50 9.10 -3.56 -3.30
CA ILE A 50 8.45 -3.44 -1.98
C ILE A 50 7.27 -2.47 -2.09
N LEU A 51 6.06 -3.01 -1.97
CA LEU A 51 4.84 -2.22 -1.87
C LEU A 51 4.62 -1.80 -0.42
N ALA A 52 4.99 -0.55 -0.09
CA ALA A 52 4.88 -0.02 1.26
C ALA A 52 3.41 0.32 1.61
N ALA A 53 2.76 -0.57 2.35
CA ALA A 53 1.35 -0.49 2.72
C ALA A 53 1.12 0.03 4.16
N ASP A 54 2.06 0.77 4.75
CA ASP A 54 2.07 1.18 6.16
C ASP A 54 0.75 1.83 6.62
N LYS A 55 0.14 2.67 5.77
CA LYS A 55 -1.14 3.34 6.04
C LYS A 55 -2.35 2.48 5.70
N LEU A 56 -2.18 1.60 4.71
CA LEU A 56 -3.24 0.82 4.09
C LEU A 56 -3.68 -0.34 4.98
N MET A 57 -2.83 -0.81 5.89
CA MET A 57 -3.20 -1.77 6.95
C MET A 57 -4.35 -1.26 7.85
N ALA A 58 -4.51 0.06 8.00
CA ALA A 58 -5.63 0.64 8.73
C ALA A 58 -6.94 0.65 7.91
N SER A 59 -6.89 0.28 6.63
CA SER A 59 -8.03 0.20 5.71
C SER A 59 -8.11 -1.17 5.03
N PRO A 60 -8.47 -2.25 5.75
CA PRO A 60 -8.44 -3.63 5.24
C PRO A 60 -9.24 -3.84 3.95
N LYS A 61 -10.39 -3.16 3.81
CA LYS A 61 -11.22 -3.27 2.59
C LYS A 61 -10.53 -2.67 1.36
N LEU A 62 -9.88 -1.52 1.51
CA LEU A 62 -9.09 -0.93 0.42
C LEU A 62 -7.91 -1.83 0.06
N TYR A 63 -7.23 -2.41 1.07
CA TYR A 63 -6.14 -3.36 0.85
C TYR A 63 -6.61 -4.60 0.08
N ALA A 64 -7.67 -5.27 0.53
CA ALA A 64 -8.21 -6.45 -0.14
C ALA A 64 -8.69 -6.14 -1.58
N THR A 65 -9.31 -4.98 -1.79
CA THR A 65 -9.73 -4.52 -3.12
C THR A 65 -8.54 -4.32 -4.05
N PHE A 66 -7.47 -3.69 -3.55
CA PHE A 66 -6.23 -3.51 -4.31
C PHE A 66 -5.59 -4.83 -4.70
N LEU A 67 -5.45 -5.76 -3.74
CA LEU A 67 -4.79 -7.03 -4.01
C LEU A 67 -5.59 -7.87 -5.01
N LEU A 68 -6.93 -7.85 -4.93
CA LEU A 68 -7.78 -8.49 -5.94
C LEU A 68 -7.59 -7.87 -7.33
N TRP A 69 -7.59 -6.53 -7.38
CA TRP A 69 -7.35 -5.80 -8.63
C TRP A 69 -6.00 -6.20 -9.21
N LEU A 70 -4.92 -6.15 -8.40
CA LEU A 70 -3.56 -6.51 -8.79
C LEU A 70 -3.46 -7.94 -9.33
N MET A 71 -4.10 -8.90 -8.66
CA MET A 71 -4.15 -10.28 -9.11
C MET A 71 -4.88 -10.44 -10.46
N SER A 72 -5.95 -9.68 -10.65
CA SER A 72 -6.72 -9.69 -11.91
C SER A 72 -5.92 -9.07 -13.05
N GLU A 73 -5.27 -7.92 -12.81
CA GLU A 73 -4.38 -7.25 -13.76
C GLU A 73 -3.22 -8.15 -14.18
N LEU A 74 -2.56 -8.81 -13.22
CA LEU A 74 -1.49 -9.79 -13.50
C LEU A 74 -1.98 -10.91 -14.41
N PHE A 75 -3.19 -11.43 -14.14
CA PHE A 75 -3.75 -12.53 -14.93
C PHE A 75 -4.11 -12.09 -16.36
N GLU A 76 -4.66 -10.88 -16.52
CA GLU A 76 -5.12 -10.34 -17.80
C GLU A 76 -3.95 -9.86 -18.69
N HIS A 77 -2.93 -9.23 -18.11
CA HIS A 77 -1.82 -8.65 -18.87
C HIS A 77 -0.68 -9.62 -19.18
N LEU A 78 -0.45 -10.64 -18.36
CA LEU A 78 0.66 -11.56 -18.61
C LEU A 78 0.32 -12.58 -19.69
N PRO A 79 1.27 -12.89 -20.61
CA PRO A 79 1.08 -13.98 -21.57
C PRO A 79 1.13 -15.34 -20.88
N GLU A 80 0.49 -16.34 -21.47
CA GLU A 80 0.67 -17.72 -21.04
C GLU A 80 2.00 -18.25 -21.57
N ILE A 81 2.86 -18.71 -20.66
CA ILE A 81 4.25 -19.12 -20.97
C ILE A 81 4.55 -20.56 -20.56
N GLY A 82 3.59 -21.26 -19.95
CA GLY A 82 3.74 -22.66 -19.55
C GLY A 82 4.51 -22.82 -18.24
N ASP A 83 5.47 -23.72 -18.21
CA ASP A 83 6.24 -24.10 -17.02
C ASP A 83 7.73 -23.74 -17.21
N PRO A 84 8.10 -22.45 -17.13
CA PRO A 84 9.48 -22.02 -17.27
C PRO A 84 10.34 -22.46 -16.07
N ASP A 85 11.64 -22.66 -16.28
CA ASP A 85 12.59 -23.03 -15.20
C ASP A 85 12.62 -22.03 -14.03
N LYS A 86 12.28 -20.76 -14.31
CA LYS A 86 12.20 -19.70 -13.32
C LYS A 86 10.89 -18.92 -13.51
N PRO A 87 10.21 -18.54 -12.41
CA PRO A 87 9.06 -17.66 -12.51
C PRO A 87 9.48 -16.28 -13.03
N VAL A 88 8.58 -15.65 -13.79
CA VAL A 88 8.73 -14.26 -14.26
C VAL A 88 8.49 -13.29 -13.10
N LEU A 89 7.63 -13.66 -12.15
CA LEU A 89 7.32 -12.88 -10.96
C LEU A 89 6.99 -13.80 -9.77
N CYS A 90 7.45 -13.44 -8.58
CA CYS A 90 6.98 -14.04 -7.33
C CYS A 90 6.30 -12.95 -6.51
N PHE A 91 5.03 -13.13 -6.20
CA PHE A 91 4.26 -12.20 -5.39
C PHE A 91 4.07 -12.76 -3.97
N PHE A 92 4.45 -11.98 -2.96
CA PHE A 92 4.35 -12.33 -1.55
C PHE A 92 3.30 -11.45 -0.88
N PHE A 93 2.21 -12.07 -0.44
CA PHE A 93 1.17 -11.41 0.33
C PHE A 93 1.50 -11.56 1.81
N ASP A 94 2.06 -10.50 2.39
CA ASP A 94 2.20 -10.40 3.83
C ASP A 94 0.84 -10.09 4.48
N GLU A 95 0.63 -10.66 5.66
CA GLU A 95 -0.64 -10.66 6.37
C GLU A 95 -1.82 -11.09 5.49
N ALA A 96 -1.65 -12.23 4.80
CA ALA A 96 -2.61 -12.78 3.86
C ALA A 96 -4.02 -12.97 4.45
N HIS A 97 -4.17 -13.07 5.76
CA HIS A 97 -5.47 -13.14 6.42
C HIS A 97 -6.39 -11.96 6.04
N LEU A 98 -5.82 -10.77 5.75
CA LEU A 98 -6.57 -9.59 5.32
C LEU A 98 -7.28 -9.75 3.97
N LEU A 99 -6.86 -10.71 3.14
CA LEU A 99 -7.52 -11.04 1.87
C LEU A 99 -8.80 -11.86 2.07
N PHE A 100 -8.85 -12.65 3.14
CA PHE A 100 -9.85 -13.69 3.33
C PHE A 100 -10.85 -13.34 4.42
N ASP A 101 -10.46 -12.51 5.39
CA ASP A 101 -11.34 -12.10 6.47
C ASP A 101 -12.53 -11.28 5.94
N GLU A 102 -13.74 -11.68 6.33
CA GLU A 102 -15.02 -11.13 5.85
C GLU A 102 -15.18 -11.10 4.31
N ALA A 103 -14.37 -11.84 3.55
CA ALA A 103 -14.42 -11.86 2.09
C ALA A 103 -15.73 -12.54 1.61
N PRO A 104 -16.51 -11.90 0.72
CA PRO A 104 -17.69 -12.54 0.12
C PRO A 104 -17.32 -13.81 -0.63
N LYS A 105 -18.23 -14.80 -0.67
CA LYS A 105 -17.97 -16.08 -1.37
C LYS A 105 -17.48 -15.90 -2.81
N ALA A 106 -18.08 -14.96 -3.55
CA ALA A 106 -17.68 -14.66 -4.92
C ALA A 106 -16.23 -14.14 -5.03
N LEU A 107 -15.74 -13.44 -4.00
CA LEU A 107 -14.36 -12.97 -3.93
C LEU A 107 -13.40 -14.15 -3.70
N LEU A 108 -13.72 -15.04 -2.76
CA LEU A 108 -12.94 -16.25 -2.50
C LEU A 108 -12.83 -17.14 -3.73
N GLU A 109 -13.94 -17.38 -4.42
CA GLU A 109 -13.98 -18.14 -5.68
C GLU A 109 -13.08 -17.50 -6.75
N LYS A 110 -13.03 -16.16 -6.82
CA LYS A 110 -12.19 -15.45 -7.78
C LYS A 110 -10.71 -15.54 -7.43
N ILE A 111 -10.35 -15.40 -6.15
CA ILE A 111 -8.97 -15.57 -5.68
C ILE A 111 -8.49 -16.99 -5.97
N GLU A 112 -9.30 -18.00 -5.65
CA GLU A 112 -8.99 -19.41 -5.95
C GLU A 112 -8.76 -19.62 -7.45
N GLN A 113 -9.63 -19.06 -8.30
CA GLN A 113 -9.47 -19.14 -9.75
C GLN A 113 -8.14 -18.51 -10.20
N VAL A 114 -7.80 -17.33 -9.71
CA VAL A 114 -6.57 -16.65 -10.11
C VAL A 114 -5.34 -17.40 -9.62
N VAL A 115 -5.30 -17.84 -8.35
CA VAL A 115 -4.17 -18.63 -7.81
C VAL A 115 -3.94 -19.89 -8.63
N ARG A 116 -5.01 -20.57 -9.07
CA ARG A 116 -4.91 -21.76 -9.92
C ARG A 116 -4.37 -21.45 -11.31
N LEU A 117 -4.79 -20.36 -11.94
CA LEU A 117 -4.47 -20.06 -13.34
C LEU A 117 -3.17 -19.25 -13.52
N ILE A 118 -2.78 -18.43 -12.54
CA ILE A 118 -1.62 -17.55 -12.66
C ILE A 118 -0.30 -18.32 -12.79
N ARG A 119 -0.26 -19.59 -12.36
CA ARG A 119 0.90 -20.45 -12.53
C ARG A 119 1.31 -20.60 -14.00
N SER A 120 0.37 -20.77 -14.94
CA SER A 120 0.72 -20.92 -16.37
C SER A 120 1.21 -19.61 -17.01
N LYS A 121 1.04 -18.49 -16.31
CA LYS A 121 1.64 -17.18 -16.63
C LYS A 121 3.05 -17.03 -16.06
N GLY A 122 3.58 -18.04 -15.39
CA GLY A 122 4.89 -18.03 -14.72
C GLY A 122 4.95 -17.14 -13.48
N VAL A 123 3.82 -16.95 -12.79
CA VAL A 123 3.79 -16.21 -11.53
C VAL A 123 3.67 -17.17 -10.34
N GLY A 124 4.57 -17.04 -9.37
CA GLY A 124 4.47 -17.71 -8.08
C GLY A 124 3.74 -16.84 -7.06
N VAL A 125 2.74 -17.38 -6.38
CA VAL A 125 2.01 -16.68 -5.31
C VAL A 125 2.32 -17.32 -3.95
N TYR A 126 2.69 -16.48 -2.97
CA TYR A 126 3.01 -16.90 -1.62
C TYR A 126 2.12 -16.14 -0.63
N PHE A 127 1.37 -16.86 0.19
CA PHE A 127 0.59 -16.29 1.28
C PHE A 127 1.34 -16.45 2.60
N ILE A 128 1.62 -15.33 3.27
CA ILE A 128 2.31 -15.29 4.55
C ILE A 128 1.28 -14.89 5.60
N THR A 129 1.06 -15.76 6.57
CA THR A 129 0.10 -15.55 7.66
C THR A 129 0.65 -16.10 8.97
N GLN A 130 0.20 -15.53 10.08
CA GLN A 130 0.52 -16.02 11.42
C GLN A 130 -0.23 -17.32 11.76
N ASN A 131 -1.44 -17.50 11.23
CA ASN A 131 -2.27 -18.67 11.49
C ASN A 131 -2.74 -19.34 10.18
N PRO A 132 -2.47 -20.64 9.99
CA PRO A 132 -2.87 -21.37 8.78
C PRO A 132 -4.39 -21.37 8.52
N ILE A 133 -5.22 -21.31 9.57
CA ILE A 133 -6.69 -21.34 9.43
C ILE A 133 -7.27 -20.06 8.81
N ASP A 134 -6.47 -18.99 8.75
CA ASP A 134 -6.91 -17.74 8.15
C ASP A 134 -6.87 -17.80 6.61
N VAL A 135 -6.29 -18.86 6.03
CA VAL A 135 -6.33 -19.15 4.59
C VAL A 135 -7.39 -20.23 4.33
N PRO A 136 -8.39 -19.98 3.46
CA PRO A 136 -9.40 -20.97 3.13
C PRO A 136 -8.82 -22.26 2.55
N ASP A 137 -9.37 -23.41 2.95
CA ASP A 137 -8.90 -24.73 2.51
C ASP A 137 -8.85 -24.88 0.97
N THR A 138 -9.78 -24.25 0.25
CA THR A 138 -9.80 -24.32 -1.22
C THR A 138 -8.60 -23.63 -1.85
N VAL A 139 -8.14 -22.52 -1.26
CA VAL A 139 -6.93 -21.80 -1.68
C VAL A 139 -5.70 -22.52 -1.16
N ALA A 140 -5.70 -22.93 0.12
CA ALA A 140 -4.60 -23.67 0.73
C ALA A 140 -4.31 -24.95 -0.06
N GLY A 141 -5.31 -25.66 -0.55
CA GLY A 141 -5.15 -26.85 -1.39
C GLY A 141 -4.46 -26.60 -2.73
N GLN A 142 -4.42 -25.36 -3.23
CA GLN A 142 -3.66 -25.00 -4.44
C GLN A 142 -2.18 -24.69 -4.14
N LEU A 143 -1.79 -24.54 -2.87
CA LEU A 143 -0.44 -24.17 -2.48
C LEU A 143 0.45 -25.41 -2.38
N GLY A 144 1.35 -25.54 -3.35
CA GLY A 144 2.28 -26.67 -3.43
C GLY A 144 3.53 -26.55 -2.55
N ASN A 145 4.00 -25.32 -2.29
CA ASN A 145 5.11 -25.05 -1.39
C ASN A 145 4.58 -24.68 0.00
N ARG A 146 5.16 -25.28 1.04
CA ARG A 146 4.79 -25.04 2.44
C ARG A 146 6.02 -24.88 3.32
N VAL A 147 5.99 -23.82 4.13
CA VAL A 147 6.98 -23.52 5.16
C VAL A 147 6.21 -23.15 6.43
N GLN A 148 6.22 -24.06 7.41
CA GLN A 148 5.49 -23.87 8.67
C GLN A 148 6.49 -23.66 9.80
N HIS A 149 6.43 -22.48 10.41
CA HIS A 149 7.16 -22.18 11.65
C HIS A 149 6.39 -22.67 12.88
N ALA A 150 7.00 -22.51 14.05
CA ALA A 150 6.39 -22.89 15.32
C ALA A 150 5.01 -22.26 15.54
N LEU A 151 4.04 -23.08 15.94
CA LEU A 151 2.74 -22.61 16.41
C LEU A 151 2.61 -22.87 17.91
N ARG A 152 1.98 -21.94 18.61
CA ARG A 152 1.69 -22.05 20.05
C ARG A 152 0.34 -22.72 20.22
N ALA A 153 0.27 -23.90 20.83
CA ALA A 153 -0.97 -24.67 20.97
C ALA A 153 -1.64 -24.50 22.35
N PHE A 154 -1.92 -23.26 22.78
CA PHE A 154 -2.49 -23.01 24.13
C PHE A 154 -4.02 -23.02 24.16
N THR A 155 -4.66 -22.62 23.06
CA THR A 155 -6.12 -22.53 22.96
C THR A 155 -6.69 -23.61 22.03
N PRO A 156 -8.00 -23.91 22.11
CA PRO A 156 -8.65 -24.81 21.15
C PRO A 156 -8.49 -24.36 19.68
N ARG A 157 -8.50 -23.03 19.44
CA ARG A 157 -8.26 -22.45 18.10
C ARG A 157 -6.85 -22.77 17.63
N ASP A 158 -5.87 -22.66 18.52
CA ASP A 158 -4.49 -22.98 18.17
C ASP A 158 -4.29 -24.48 17.89
N GLN A 159 -4.93 -25.34 18.67
CA GLN A 159 -4.90 -26.79 18.43
C GLN A 159 -5.53 -27.14 17.07
N ALA A 160 -6.60 -26.44 16.68
CA ALA A 160 -7.17 -26.57 15.35
C ALA A 160 -6.20 -26.11 14.26
N ALA A 161 -5.47 -25.01 14.48
CA ALA A 161 -4.44 -24.53 13.57
C ALA A 161 -3.29 -25.53 13.39
N VAL A 162 -2.82 -26.15 14.48
CA VAL A 162 -1.79 -27.20 14.42
C VAL A 162 -2.28 -28.40 13.62
N ARG A 163 -3.52 -28.87 13.84
CA ARG A 163 -4.11 -29.98 13.07
C ARG A 163 -4.25 -29.64 11.59
N SER A 164 -4.82 -28.48 11.28
CA SER A 164 -4.97 -28.00 9.90
C SER A 164 -3.62 -27.92 9.19
N ALA A 165 -2.60 -27.30 9.81
CA ALA A 165 -1.26 -27.28 9.23
C ALA A 165 -0.71 -28.69 9.00
N ALA A 166 -0.83 -29.59 9.98
CA ALA A 166 -0.30 -30.94 9.89
C ALA A 166 -0.93 -31.77 8.75
N GLU A 167 -2.24 -31.65 8.55
CA GLU A 167 -2.99 -32.37 7.50
C GLU A 167 -2.64 -31.91 6.08
N THR A 168 -2.08 -30.71 5.94
CA THR A 168 -1.76 -30.14 4.63
C THR A 168 -0.40 -30.56 4.08
N PHE A 169 0.44 -31.21 4.89
CA PHE A 169 1.76 -31.67 4.47
C PHE A 169 1.71 -33.05 3.82
N ARG A 170 2.60 -33.29 2.86
CA ARG A 170 2.85 -34.65 2.39
C ARG A 170 3.49 -35.45 3.52
N ALA A 171 2.85 -36.56 3.88
CA ALA A 171 3.27 -37.41 4.99
C ALA A 171 4.71 -37.91 4.83
N ASN A 172 5.44 -37.94 5.94
CA ASN A 172 6.74 -38.56 6.08
C ASN A 172 6.67 -39.51 7.29
N PRO A 173 6.84 -40.84 7.11
CA PRO A 173 6.71 -41.81 8.20
C PRO A 173 7.63 -41.56 9.41
N GLY A 174 8.75 -40.84 9.22
CA GLY A 174 9.68 -40.50 10.29
C GLY A 174 9.35 -39.21 11.04
N VAL A 175 8.29 -38.49 10.67
CA VAL A 175 8.01 -37.13 11.14
C VAL A 175 6.57 -37.04 11.64
N ASP A 176 6.40 -36.88 12.95
CA ASP A 176 5.11 -36.47 13.53
C ASP A 176 4.96 -34.95 13.38
N VAL A 177 4.26 -34.55 12.32
CA VAL A 177 4.10 -33.14 11.95
C VAL A 177 3.41 -32.36 13.06
N ALA A 178 2.33 -32.89 13.64
CA ALA A 178 1.54 -32.19 14.65
C ALA A 178 2.35 -31.99 15.94
N MET A 179 3.09 -33.01 16.37
CA MET A 179 4.00 -32.90 17.52
C MET A 179 5.10 -31.87 17.21
N ILE A 180 5.81 -32.01 16.09
CA ILE A 180 6.97 -31.17 15.77
C ILE A 180 6.59 -29.71 15.64
N ILE A 181 5.44 -29.36 15.04
CA ILE A 181 4.96 -27.96 14.94
C ILE A 181 5.01 -27.23 16.30
N THR A 182 4.68 -27.93 17.38
CA THR A 182 4.65 -27.35 18.74
C THR A 182 6.03 -27.29 19.42
N GLU A 183 6.99 -28.07 18.93
CA GLU A 183 8.35 -28.19 19.48
C GLU A 183 9.41 -27.40 18.70
N LEU A 184 9.04 -26.85 17.53
CA LEU A 184 9.93 -26.04 16.70
C LEU A 184 10.48 -24.85 17.50
N LYS A 185 11.80 -24.64 17.37
CA LYS A 185 12.48 -23.48 17.97
C LYS A 185 12.60 -22.33 16.97
N VAL A 186 13.02 -21.17 17.46
CA VAL A 186 13.35 -20.02 16.61
C VAL A 186 14.43 -20.44 15.61
N GLY A 187 14.20 -20.17 14.33
CA GLY A 187 15.09 -20.57 13.24
C GLY A 187 14.83 -21.98 12.71
N GLU A 188 13.82 -22.69 13.19
CA GLU A 188 13.39 -23.99 12.66
C GLU A 188 12.04 -23.85 11.92
N ALA A 189 11.83 -24.73 10.94
CA ALA A 189 10.56 -24.86 10.22
C ALA A 189 10.34 -26.28 9.70
N LEU A 190 9.09 -26.66 9.52
CA LEU A 190 8.70 -27.79 8.70
C LEU A 190 8.55 -27.33 7.25
N VAL A 191 9.21 -28.02 6.33
CA VAL A 191 9.30 -27.60 4.92
C VAL A 191 8.90 -28.75 4.01
N SER A 192 8.07 -28.42 3.01
CA SER A 192 7.70 -29.29 1.90
C SER A 192 7.61 -28.42 0.65
N LEU A 193 8.39 -28.75 -0.38
CA LEU A 193 8.50 -27.94 -1.60
C LEU A 193 8.11 -28.78 -2.82
N LEU A 194 7.68 -28.13 -3.89
CA LEU A 194 7.37 -28.79 -5.15
C LEU A 194 8.62 -29.42 -5.79
N GLN A 195 8.46 -30.66 -6.24
CA GLN A 195 9.41 -31.37 -7.08
C GLN A 195 9.12 -31.08 -8.56
N ALA A 196 10.03 -31.48 -9.45
CA ALA A 196 9.91 -31.26 -10.90
C ALA A 196 8.68 -31.96 -11.53
N ASP A 197 8.16 -33.00 -10.88
CA ASP A 197 6.92 -33.68 -11.29
C ASP A 197 5.65 -32.99 -10.75
N GLY A 198 5.81 -31.87 -10.04
CA GLY A 198 4.71 -31.11 -9.43
C GLY A 198 4.20 -31.71 -8.11
N ALA A 199 4.78 -32.80 -7.61
CA ALA A 199 4.43 -33.34 -6.29
C ALA A 199 5.20 -32.59 -5.19
N PRO A 200 4.59 -32.30 -4.02
CA PRO A 200 5.34 -31.79 -2.87
C PRO A 200 6.32 -32.85 -2.36
N THR A 201 7.49 -32.47 -1.85
CA THR A 201 8.40 -33.38 -1.14
C THR A 201 7.75 -33.85 0.17
N PRO A 202 8.08 -35.05 0.68
CA PRO A 202 7.77 -35.40 2.07
C PRO A 202 8.25 -34.30 3.01
N VAL A 203 7.45 -33.99 4.02
CA VAL A 203 7.78 -32.92 4.97
C VAL A 203 9.01 -33.25 5.78
N GLU A 204 9.88 -32.27 5.98
CA GLU A 204 11.13 -32.38 6.75
C GLU A 204 11.26 -31.23 7.75
N ARG A 205 11.87 -31.51 8.91
CA ARG A 205 12.27 -30.48 9.88
C ARG A 205 13.59 -29.88 9.43
N THR A 206 13.62 -28.56 9.25
CA THR A 206 14.76 -27.85 8.65
C THR A 206 15.20 -26.66 9.50
N LEU A 207 16.47 -26.30 9.38
CA LEU A 207 17.02 -25.05 9.89
C LEU A 207 16.94 -23.98 8.81
N ILE A 208 16.39 -22.82 9.17
CA ILE A 208 16.27 -21.67 8.29
C ILE A 208 17.54 -20.83 8.38
N LYS A 209 18.17 -20.63 7.21
CA LYS A 209 19.33 -19.75 7.11
C LYS A 209 18.94 -18.33 7.52
N PRO A 210 19.66 -17.69 8.44
CA PRO A 210 19.34 -16.32 8.86
C PRO A 210 19.50 -15.35 7.66
N PRO A 211 18.62 -14.34 7.55
CA PRO A 211 18.72 -13.36 6.48
C PRO A 211 19.95 -12.47 6.67
N ALA A 212 20.58 -12.08 5.56
CA ALA A 212 21.63 -11.06 5.56
C ALA A 212 21.01 -9.66 5.51
N SER A 213 20.29 -9.28 6.56
CA SER A 213 19.55 -8.00 6.63
C SER A 213 19.95 -7.17 7.84
N ARG A 214 19.59 -5.88 7.81
CA ARG A 214 19.64 -5.00 8.98
C ARG A 214 18.40 -5.25 9.84
N VAL A 215 18.60 -5.33 11.16
CA VAL A 215 17.48 -5.32 12.11
C VAL A 215 16.93 -3.90 12.20
N GLY A 216 15.64 -3.74 11.91
CA GLY A 216 14.91 -2.48 11.98
C GLY A 216 14.67 -1.81 10.62
N PRO A 217 13.68 -0.91 10.54
CA PRO A 217 13.27 -0.27 9.29
C PRO A 217 14.35 0.67 8.74
N ILE A 218 14.23 0.99 7.46
CA ILE A 218 15.06 2.03 6.83
C ILE A 218 14.72 3.42 7.35
N THR A 219 15.74 4.27 7.45
CA THR A 219 15.56 5.67 7.82
C THR A 219 14.83 6.43 6.70
N PRO A 220 14.13 7.54 7.01
CA PRO A 220 13.48 8.35 5.99
C PRO A 220 14.44 8.86 4.90
N ALA A 221 15.68 9.19 5.28
CA ALA A 221 16.70 9.64 4.33
C ALA A 221 17.15 8.51 3.38
N GLU A 222 17.39 7.31 3.89
CA GLU A 222 17.71 6.15 3.06
C GLU A 222 16.56 5.81 2.10
N ARG A 223 15.32 5.83 2.61
CA ARG A 223 14.12 5.60 1.79
C ARG A 223 14.02 6.62 0.65
N LYS A 224 14.23 7.90 0.96
CA LYS A 224 14.20 8.98 -0.04
C LYS A 224 15.22 8.75 -1.14
N VAL A 225 16.46 8.42 -0.77
CA VAL A 225 17.51 8.10 -1.75
C VAL A 225 17.10 6.93 -2.63
N MET A 226 16.59 5.84 -2.04
CA MET A 226 16.15 4.67 -2.81
C MET A 226 15.09 5.04 -3.86
N ILE A 227 14.06 5.81 -3.46
CA ILE A 227 12.98 6.25 -4.36
C ILE A 227 13.53 7.17 -5.45
N GLU A 228 14.35 8.16 -5.11
CA GLU A 228 14.91 9.12 -6.08
C GLU A 228 15.87 8.48 -7.09
N THR A 229 16.54 7.39 -6.71
CA THR A 229 17.43 6.64 -7.60
C THR A 229 16.76 5.49 -8.34
N ASP A 230 15.48 5.22 -8.04
CA ASP A 230 14.74 4.12 -8.65
C ASP A 230 14.44 4.42 -10.13
N ALA A 231 14.49 3.38 -10.98
CA ALA A 231 14.21 3.50 -12.39
C ALA A 231 12.78 4.01 -12.68
N VAL A 232 11.82 3.74 -11.77
CA VAL A 232 10.42 4.18 -11.91
C VAL A 232 10.07 5.39 -11.05
N GLY A 233 11.02 5.95 -10.28
CA GLY A 233 10.76 6.98 -9.28
C GLY A 233 9.96 8.18 -9.80
N ALA A 234 10.33 8.72 -10.96
CA ALA A 234 9.64 9.89 -11.53
C ALA A 234 8.26 9.59 -12.12
N LYS A 235 7.97 8.32 -12.47
CA LYS A 235 6.74 7.93 -13.17
C LYS A 235 5.52 8.15 -12.29
N TYR A 236 5.55 7.62 -11.07
CA TYR A 236 4.40 7.60 -10.15
C TYR A 236 4.31 8.83 -9.23
N ASP A 237 5.35 9.67 -9.21
CA ASP A 237 5.38 10.85 -8.35
C ASP A 237 4.33 11.90 -8.75
N THR A 238 3.95 11.96 -10.04
CA THR A 238 3.10 13.05 -10.55
C THR A 238 1.71 12.54 -10.88
N LEU A 239 0.74 12.91 -10.05
CA LEU A 239 -0.67 12.60 -10.29
C LEU A 239 -1.14 13.21 -11.63
N VAL A 240 -1.79 12.40 -12.45
CA VAL A 240 -2.38 12.80 -13.72
C VAL A 240 -3.89 12.89 -13.57
N ASP A 241 -4.47 14.01 -13.97
CA ASP A 241 -5.93 14.16 -14.06
C ASP A 241 -6.40 13.80 -15.48
N ARG A 242 -7.04 12.64 -15.63
CA ARG A 242 -7.57 12.16 -16.92
C ARG A 242 -8.99 12.66 -17.14
N GLU A 243 -9.43 12.72 -18.39
CA GLU A 243 -10.85 12.98 -18.68
C GLU A 243 -11.72 11.89 -18.04
N SER A 244 -12.70 12.28 -17.23
CA SER A 244 -13.52 11.33 -16.49
C SER A 244 -14.48 10.56 -17.42
N ALA A 245 -14.91 9.37 -16.98
CA ALA A 245 -15.93 8.61 -17.71
C ALA A 245 -17.24 9.41 -17.85
N GLU A 246 -17.56 10.26 -16.87
CA GLU A 246 -18.68 11.20 -16.92
C GLU A 246 -18.51 12.22 -18.06
N GLU A 247 -17.35 12.87 -18.16
CA GLU A 247 -17.04 13.81 -19.24
C GLU A 247 -17.14 13.15 -20.62
N LEU A 248 -16.59 11.94 -20.76
CA LEU A 248 -16.64 11.19 -22.01
C LEU A 248 -18.07 10.76 -22.38
N LEU A 249 -18.88 10.34 -21.41
CA LEU A 249 -20.28 9.96 -21.64
C LEU A 249 -21.16 11.18 -21.91
N ALA A 250 -20.95 12.29 -21.22
CA ALA A 250 -21.64 13.55 -21.47
C ALA A 250 -21.32 14.07 -22.88
N ALA A 251 -20.04 14.04 -23.28
CA ALA A 251 -19.61 14.36 -24.63
C ALA A 251 -20.29 13.47 -25.69
N LYS A 252 -20.34 12.15 -25.47
CA LYS A 252 -21.04 11.23 -26.39
C LYS A 252 -22.55 11.48 -26.44
N THR A 253 -23.15 11.83 -25.31
CA THR A 253 -24.60 12.11 -25.23
C THR A 253 -24.95 13.42 -25.95
N GLN A 254 -24.11 14.44 -25.80
CA GLN A 254 -24.23 15.71 -26.53
C GLN A 254 -24.01 15.52 -28.05
N GLU A 255 -23.04 14.68 -28.44
CA GLU A 255 -22.82 14.36 -29.85
C GLU A 255 -24.01 13.58 -30.45
N ALA A 256 -24.56 12.62 -29.71
CA ALA A 256 -25.74 11.86 -30.13
C ALA A 256 -27.00 12.74 -30.19
N SER A 257 -27.20 13.67 -29.26
CA SER A 257 -28.33 14.59 -29.29
C SER A 257 -28.22 15.61 -30.43
N ALA A 258 -27.02 16.12 -30.70
CA ALA A 258 -26.76 16.99 -31.85
C ALA A 258 -27.00 16.27 -33.19
N ALA A 259 -26.55 15.01 -33.32
CA ALA A 259 -26.79 14.19 -34.51
C ALA A 259 -28.29 13.87 -34.71
N ALA A 260 -29.02 13.61 -33.63
CA ALA A 260 -30.47 13.37 -33.68
C ALA A 260 -31.28 14.63 -34.03
N ALA A 261 -30.81 15.81 -33.63
CA ALA A 261 -31.41 17.09 -34.02
C ALA A 261 -31.16 17.40 -35.51
N GLU A 262 -29.95 17.13 -36.01
CA GLU A 262 -29.58 17.28 -37.42
C GLU A 262 -30.40 16.34 -38.33
N ALA A 263 -30.70 15.12 -37.87
CA ALA A 263 -31.53 14.15 -38.60
C ALA A 263 -33.03 14.48 -38.62
N LYS A 264 -33.52 15.34 -37.70
CA LYS A 264 -34.93 15.77 -37.63
C LYS A 264 -35.20 17.12 -38.32
N ALA A 265 -34.16 17.81 -38.81
CA ALA A 265 -34.30 19.09 -39.49
C ALA A 265 -34.82 18.92 -40.94
N THR A 266 -36.02 19.42 -41.21
CA THR A 266 -36.71 19.26 -42.52
C THR A 266 -36.69 20.53 -43.38
N THR A 267 -36.37 21.71 -42.84
CA THR A 267 -36.28 22.98 -43.58
C THR A 267 -34.85 23.53 -43.65
N GLU A 268 -34.52 24.36 -44.65
CA GLU A 268 -33.18 24.97 -44.77
C GLU A 268 -32.83 25.89 -43.58
N ALA A 269 -33.83 26.55 -42.98
CA ALA A 269 -33.64 27.37 -41.79
C ALA A 269 -33.28 26.52 -40.56
N ASP A 270 -33.90 25.35 -40.40
CA ASP A 270 -33.59 24.42 -39.30
C ASP A 270 -32.20 23.81 -39.45
N LYS A 271 -31.75 23.56 -40.69
CA LYS A 271 -30.39 23.08 -40.98
C LYS A 271 -29.33 24.14 -40.65
N ALA A 272 -29.59 25.41 -40.96
CA ALA A 272 -28.69 26.51 -40.60
C ALA A 272 -28.63 26.71 -39.08
N ALA A 273 -29.76 26.63 -38.37
CA ALA A 273 -29.81 26.73 -36.92
C ALA A 273 -29.14 25.53 -36.21
N ALA A 274 -29.31 24.32 -36.73
CA ALA A 274 -28.63 23.12 -36.21
C ALA A 274 -27.11 23.17 -36.43
N ALA A 275 -26.66 23.68 -37.58
CA ALA A 275 -25.24 23.88 -37.87
C ALA A 275 -24.61 24.93 -36.93
N GLN A 276 -25.31 26.02 -36.66
CA GLN A 276 -24.86 27.05 -35.72
C GLN A 276 -24.81 26.52 -34.29
N ALA A 277 -25.84 25.82 -33.82
CA ALA A 277 -25.86 25.20 -32.49
C ALA A 277 -24.74 24.15 -32.31
N LYS A 278 -24.36 23.44 -33.37
CA LYS A 278 -23.23 22.49 -33.36
C LYS A 278 -21.88 23.19 -33.28
N LEU A 279 -21.72 24.34 -33.93
CA LEU A 279 -20.53 25.17 -33.82
C LEU A 279 -20.42 25.79 -32.42
N ASP A 280 -21.52 26.31 -31.89
CA ASP A 280 -21.56 26.92 -30.55
C ASP A 280 -21.32 25.86 -29.45
N ALA A 281 -21.88 24.66 -29.59
CA ALA A 281 -21.61 23.54 -28.68
C ALA A 281 -20.17 23.05 -28.75
N LYS A 282 -19.55 23.03 -29.96
CA LYS A 282 -18.12 22.73 -30.10
C LYS A 282 -17.25 23.82 -29.47
N ALA A 283 -17.57 25.09 -29.70
CA ALA A 283 -16.84 26.21 -29.12
C ALA A 283 -16.95 26.25 -27.60
N ALA A 284 -18.14 25.97 -27.04
CA ALA A 284 -18.33 25.85 -25.59
C ALA A 284 -17.55 24.66 -25.00
N LYS A 285 -17.50 23.51 -25.70
CA LYS A 285 -16.71 22.34 -25.30
C LYS A 285 -15.20 22.62 -25.36
N GLU A 286 -14.74 23.34 -26.37
CA GLU A 286 -13.33 23.77 -26.47
C GLU A 286 -12.97 24.81 -25.41
N ALA A 287 -13.86 25.78 -25.15
CA ALA A 287 -13.65 26.78 -24.10
C ALA A 287 -13.61 26.14 -22.70
N GLU A 288 -14.49 25.18 -22.41
CA GLU A 288 -14.47 24.46 -21.13
C GLU A 288 -13.24 23.55 -21.01
N ARG A 289 -12.84 22.87 -22.10
CA ARG A 289 -11.59 22.10 -22.13
C ARG A 289 -10.36 22.98 -21.93
N ALA A 290 -10.32 24.16 -22.53
CA ALA A 290 -9.24 25.13 -22.32
C ALA A 290 -9.21 25.59 -20.87
N ARG A 291 -10.36 25.89 -20.27
CA ARG A 291 -10.46 26.31 -18.87
C ARG A 291 -10.00 25.22 -17.89
N ILE A 292 -10.40 23.97 -18.14
CA ILE A 292 -9.95 22.80 -17.36
C ILE A 292 -8.44 22.58 -17.56
N ALA A 293 -7.92 22.74 -18.79
CA ALA A 293 -6.49 22.64 -19.06
C ALA A 293 -5.68 23.73 -18.35
N ASP A 294 -6.14 24.99 -18.37
CA ASP A 294 -5.51 26.10 -17.66
C ASP A 294 -5.52 25.87 -16.14
N GLN A 295 -6.62 25.33 -15.61
CA GLN A 295 -6.75 25.00 -14.19
C GLN A 295 -5.82 23.84 -13.79
N ARG A 296 -5.65 22.84 -14.68
CA ARG A 296 -4.68 21.75 -14.51
C ARG A 296 -3.23 22.24 -14.59
N GLU A 297 -2.92 23.20 -15.46
CA GLU A 297 -1.58 23.81 -15.52
C GLU A 297 -1.29 24.64 -14.27
N ALA A 298 -2.26 25.40 -13.77
CA ALA A 298 -2.13 26.14 -12.52
C ALA A 298 -1.89 25.20 -11.33
N ASP A 299 -2.66 24.11 -11.22
CA ASP A 299 -2.47 23.09 -10.18
C ASP A 299 -1.09 22.40 -10.29
N ARG A 300 -0.61 22.15 -11.52
CA ARG A 300 0.73 21.59 -11.76
C ARG A 300 1.82 22.57 -11.29
N GLN A 301 1.73 23.84 -11.67
CA GLN A 301 2.70 24.86 -11.27
C GLN A 301 2.71 25.08 -9.76
N GLN A 302 1.54 25.06 -9.12
CA GLN A 302 1.43 25.19 -7.67
C GLN A 302 2.10 24.01 -6.95
N ARG A 303 1.92 22.77 -7.45
CA ARG A 303 2.57 21.58 -6.90
C ARG A 303 4.08 21.56 -7.14
N GLU A 304 4.55 22.06 -8.29
CA GLU A 304 5.97 22.23 -8.56
C GLU A 304 6.58 23.26 -7.58
N ALA A 305 5.89 24.37 -7.33
CA ALA A 305 6.28 25.35 -6.33
C ALA A 305 6.29 24.77 -4.91
N ASP A 306 5.31 23.96 -4.53
CA ASP A 306 5.28 23.27 -3.22
C ASP A 306 6.46 22.28 -3.09
N ARG A 307 6.81 21.55 -4.15
CA ARG A 307 7.99 20.67 -4.19
C ARG A 307 9.30 21.44 -4.09
N GLU A 308 9.40 22.58 -4.75
CA GLU A 308 10.57 23.46 -4.63
C GLU A 308 10.68 24.04 -3.22
N ALA A 309 9.57 24.47 -2.63
CA ALA A 309 9.52 24.93 -1.24
C ALA A 309 9.93 23.83 -0.26
N ASP A 310 9.47 22.58 -0.45
CA ASP A 310 9.89 21.43 0.35
C ASP A 310 11.39 21.12 0.18
N ARG A 311 11.92 21.23 -1.05
CA ARG A 311 13.36 21.07 -1.34
C ARG A 311 14.20 22.17 -0.71
N GLU A 312 13.73 23.41 -0.72
CA GLU A 312 14.38 24.55 -0.07
C GLU A 312 14.33 24.43 1.46
N ALA A 313 13.19 24.04 2.03
CA ALA A 313 13.03 23.80 3.46
C ALA A 313 13.95 22.67 3.96
N ALA A 314 14.08 21.59 3.19
CA ALA A 314 15.03 20.53 3.44
C ALA A 314 16.51 20.98 3.32
N ASN A 315 16.79 21.98 2.48
CA ASN A 315 18.13 22.54 2.27
C ASN A 315 18.47 23.75 3.14
N SER A 316 17.53 24.22 3.97
CA SER A 316 17.68 25.41 4.82
C SER A 316 18.90 25.31 5.76
N PRO A 317 19.68 26.40 5.91
CA PRO A 317 20.84 26.46 6.80
C PRO A 317 20.53 26.05 8.24
N TRP A 318 19.31 26.32 8.74
CA TRP A 318 18.86 25.96 10.08
C TRP A 318 18.66 24.45 10.27
N THR A 319 18.10 23.76 9.26
CA THR A 319 17.93 22.30 9.25
C THR A 319 19.29 21.59 9.13
N LYS A 320 20.22 22.17 8.34
CA LYS A 320 21.61 21.71 8.25
C LYS A 320 22.38 21.95 9.56
N MET A 321 22.15 23.07 10.25
CA MET A 321 22.76 23.39 11.55
C MET A 321 22.30 22.43 12.66
N ALA A 322 21.01 22.10 12.70
CA ALA A 322 20.46 21.12 13.66
C ALA A 322 21.01 19.69 13.41
N THR A 323 21.21 19.32 12.14
CA THR A 323 21.78 18.01 11.75
C THR A 323 23.29 17.92 12.00
N SER A 324 24.02 19.04 11.94
CA SER A 324 25.42 19.12 12.36
C SER A 324 25.60 19.20 13.88
N ALA A 325 24.67 19.82 14.61
CA ALA A 325 24.69 19.89 16.07
C ALA A 325 24.44 18.52 16.73
N THR A 326 23.63 17.67 16.10
CA THR A 326 23.44 16.27 16.52
C THR A 326 24.64 15.37 16.20
N ARG A 327 25.43 15.70 15.15
CA ARG A 327 26.66 14.97 14.80
C ARG A 327 27.87 15.33 15.68
N ALA A 328 27.89 16.52 16.28
CA ALA A 328 28.92 16.92 17.24
C ALA A 328 28.71 16.30 18.64
N ALA A 329 27.50 15.84 18.95
CA ALA A 329 27.17 15.24 20.25
C ALA A 329 27.52 13.73 20.36
N SER A 330 27.95 13.08 19.28
CA SER A 330 28.21 11.62 19.25
C SER A 330 29.66 11.21 19.04
N SER A 331 30.60 12.15 18.91
CA SER A 331 32.04 11.84 18.97
C SER A 331 32.59 12.17 20.35
N SER A 332 32.90 11.12 21.11
CA SER A 332 33.62 11.19 22.36
C SER A 332 35.03 11.73 22.12
N ILE A 333 35.29 13.00 22.46
CA ILE A 333 36.56 13.58 22.96
C ILE A 333 36.28 15.07 23.19
N GLY A 334 36.48 15.55 24.43
CA GLY A 334 36.45 16.99 24.70
C GLY A 334 35.93 17.46 26.05
N ARG A 335 36.25 16.77 27.16
CA ARG A 335 36.25 17.43 28.48
C ARG A 335 37.36 18.47 28.49
N GLN A 336 37.11 19.70 28.01
CA GLN A 336 37.88 20.88 28.42
C GLN A 336 37.38 22.25 27.97
N VAL A 337 36.19 22.39 27.39
CA VAL A 337 35.63 23.73 27.08
C VAL A 337 34.23 23.87 27.68
N ALA A 338 34.17 23.95 29.00
CA ALA A 338 32.94 24.24 29.74
C ALA A 338 33.19 25.10 30.99
N ASN A 339 34.21 25.96 30.98
CA ASN A 339 34.55 26.79 32.15
C ASN A 339 34.86 28.28 31.87
N GLU A 340 34.50 28.83 30.71
CA GLU A 340 34.76 30.25 30.40
C GLU A 340 33.55 31.06 29.91
N ILE A 341 32.42 30.45 29.56
CA ILE A 341 31.28 31.20 28.98
C ILE A 341 30.19 31.57 30.03
N GLY A 342 30.32 31.07 31.27
CA GLY A 342 29.35 31.36 32.36
C GLY A 342 29.65 32.60 33.21
N LYS A 343 30.77 33.30 33.00
CA LYS A 343 31.25 34.37 33.92
C LYS A 343 30.96 35.82 33.49
N GLN A 344 30.18 36.05 32.43
CA GLN A 344 29.80 37.40 32.00
C GLN A 344 28.31 37.74 32.11
N VAL A 345 27.45 36.84 32.60
CA VAL A 345 25.99 37.09 32.63
C VAL A 345 25.40 37.24 34.04
N PHE A 346 26.12 36.89 35.12
CA PHE A 346 25.57 37.07 36.47
C PHE A 346 26.53 37.80 37.41
N GLY A 347 26.25 39.10 37.54
CA GLY A 347 26.82 39.98 38.54
C GLY A 347 26.46 39.54 39.96
N THR A 348 27.48 39.62 40.81
CA THR A 348 27.51 39.54 42.27
C THR A 348 26.35 40.23 42.99
N LYS A 349 25.76 39.54 43.98
CA LYS A 349 25.55 40.08 45.33
C LYS A 349 25.29 38.97 46.36
N SER A 350 25.70 39.29 47.59
CA SER A 350 26.17 38.38 48.62
C SER A 350 25.16 38.07 49.74
N ARG A 351 25.44 36.98 50.46
CA ARG A 351 25.36 36.79 51.94
C ARG A 351 23.97 36.60 52.59
N ARG A 352 23.79 35.40 53.17
CA ARG A 352 23.86 35.08 54.63
C ARG A 352 22.66 34.26 55.19
N SER A 353 23.04 33.10 55.77
CA SER A 353 22.50 32.34 56.92
C SER A 353 21.04 31.86 57.04
N SER A 354 20.96 30.55 57.33
CA SER A 354 20.27 29.86 58.44
C SER A 354 18.75 29.60 58.41
N SER A 355 18.48 28.31 58.67
CA SER A 355 17.44 27.69 59.51
C SER A 355 15.98 27.59 59.05
N SER A 356 15.54 26.33 59.05
CA SER A 356 14.30 25.81 59.66
C SER A 356 12.93 26.23 59.13
N GLY A 357 12.11 25.20 58.86
CA GLY A 357 10.74 25.14 59.38
C GLY A 357 9.61 25.56 58.43
N GLY A 358 8.94 24.56 57.88
CA GLY A 358 7.48 24.38 57.92
C GLY A 358 6.49 25.52 57.59
N LEU A 359 5.62 25.19 56.63
CA LEU A 359 4.16 25.37 56.60
C LEU A 359 3.51 26.66 56.03
N VAL A 360 2.36 26.40 55.38
CA VAL A 360 1.23 27.28 55.00
C VAL A 360 1.40 28.06 53.68
N GLY A 361 0.46 28.10 52.74
CA GLY A 361 -0.89 27.54 52.64
C GLY A 361 -1.54 28.02 51.33
N THR A 362 -2.27 27.13 50.67
CA THR A 362 -2.96 27.38 49.40
C THR A 362 -4.43 27.65 49.68
N VAL A 363 -4.96 28.78 49.20
CA VAL A 363 -6.40 29.10 49.20
C VAL A 363 -6.83 29.60 47.81
N LEU A 364 -7.59 28.73 47.13
CA LEU A 364 -8.85 28.93 46.39
C LEU A 364 -9.15 30.23 45.62
N ARG A 365 -9.37 30.06 44.31
CA ARG A 365 -10.60 30.35 43.49
C ARG A 365 -10.13 30.56 42.04
N GLY A 366 -10.66 29.91 41.00
CA GLY A 366 -11.98 29.33 40.79
C GLY A 366 -12.74 30.20 39.78
N VAL A 367 -13.10 29.63 38.62
CA VAL A 367 -14.39 29.72 37.90
C VAL A 367 -14.22 29.32 36.42
N LEU A 368 -14.66 28.09 36.12
CA LEU A 368 -15.56 27.61 35.04
C LEU A 368 -15.26 28.02 33.57
N GLY A 369 -15.18 27.12 32.58
CA GLY A 369 -15.64 25.74 32.48
C GLY A 369 -17.10 25.64 32.02
N GLY A 370 -17.32 25.31 30.74
CA GLY A 370 -18.60 24.79 30.24
C GLY A 370 -18.89 25.10 28.77
N LEU A 371 -18.81 24.09 27.89
CA LEU A 371 -19.89 23.66 26.98
C LEU A 371 -19.36 22.68 25.92
N PHE A 372 -19.48 21.38 26.22
CA PHE A 372 -19.63 20.29 25.25
C PHE A 372 -20.71 19.35 25.79
N ARG A 373 -21.92 19.46 25.22
CA ARG A 373 -22.82 18.35 24.87
C ARG A 373 -24.15 18.91 24.33
N GLY A 374 -24.39 18.60 23.06
CA GLY A 374 -25.66 18.61 22.35
C GLY A 374 -25.51 17.58 21.26
#